data_AF-A0A945MAI4-F1
#
_entry.id   AF-A0A945MAI4-F1
#
_cell.length_a   1.000
_cell.length_b   1.000
_cell.length_c   1.000
_cell.angle_alpha   90.00
_cell.angle_beta   90.00
_cell.angle_gamma   90.00
#
_symmetry.space_group_name_H-M   'P 1'
#
loop_
_entity.id
_entity.type
_entity.pdbx_description
1 polymer ?
#
loop_
_entity_poly.entity_id
_entity_poly.type
_entity_poly.pdbx_seq_one_letter_code
_entity_poly.pdbx_strand_id
1 'polypeptide(L)' 'MNIYNAPNLKAAEQAAKGEIDDMVSLCDHPDGTLLAMERQIVNDTITESVRKINTDKNIKTSNAWSIEK' A
#
# COMPACT_ATOMS: atom_id res chain seq x y z
N MET A 1 14.27 -11.43 -23.70
CA MET A 1 13.39 -10.26 -23.87
C MET A 1 12.51 -10.24 -22.63
N ASN A 2 12.79 -9.36 -21.66
CA ASN A 2 12.14 -9.39 -20.36
C ASN A 2 10.71 -8.90 -20.49
N ILE A 3 9.78 -9.87 -20.49
CA ILE A 3 8.35 -9.66 -20.60
C ILE A 3 7.87 -9.29 -19.19
N TYR A 4 7.71 -7.99 -18.90
CA TYR A 4 7.14 -7.51 -17.63
C TYR A 4 5.62 -7.71 -17.55
N ASN A 5 5.06 -8.73 -18.22
CA ASN A 5 3.62 -9.00 -18.40
C ASN A 5 2.75 -7.82 -18.87
N ALA A 6 3.33 -6.67 -19.19
CA ALA A 6 2.62 -5.52 -19.72
C ALA A 6 2.46 -5.62 -21.25
N PRO A 7 1.25 -5.38 -21.80
CA PRO A 7 0.99 -5.52 -23.23
C PRO A 7 1.69 -4.46 -24.09
N ASN A 8 2.01 -3.28 -23.53
CA ASN A 8 2.82 -2.23 -24.16
C ASN A 8 3.28 -1.19 -23.12
N LEU A 9 4.17 -0.28 -23.51
CA LEU A 9 4.73 0.76 -22.64
C LEU A 9 3.64 1.65 -22.00
N LYS A 10 2.66 2.08 -22.79
CA LYS A 10 1.57 2.94 -22.31
C LYS A 10 0.75 2.24 -21.20
N ALA A 11 0.49 0.94 -21.33
CA ALA A 11 -0.20 0.16 -20.31
C ALA A 11 0.65 0.04 -19.02
N ALA A 12 1.97 -0.13 -19.16
CA ALA A 12 2.87 -0.15 -18.01
C ALA A 12 2.92 1.21 -17.29
N GLU A 13 2.99 2.32 -18.04
CA GLU A 13 2.99 3.68 -17.49
C GLU A 13 1.68 3.99 -16.74
N GLN A 14 0.54 3.57 -17.29
CA GLN A 14 -0.75 3.73 -16.64
C GLN A 14 -0.84 2.93 -15.33
N ALA A 15 -0.38 1.68 -15.33
CA ALA A 15 -0.33 0.86 -14.11
C ALA A 15 0.58 1.49 -13.05
N ALA A 16 1.80 1.88 -13.42
CA ALA A 16 2.75 2.52 -12.51
C ALA A 16 2.20 3.83 -11.92
N LYS A 17 1.49 4.64 -12.73
CA LYS A 17 0.82 5.84 -12.23
C LYS A 17 -0.27 5.52 -11.21
N GLY A 18 -1.09 4.50 -11.48
CA GLY A 18 -2.12 4.04 -10.54
C GLY A 18 -1.51 3.59 -9.21
N GLU A 19 -0.45 2.79 -9.24
CA GLU A 19 0.24 2.33 -8.03
C GLU A 19 0.80 3.49 -7.19
N ILE A 20 1.35 4.52 -7.84
CA ILE A 20 1.83 5.74 -7.15
C ILE A 20 0.66 6.49 -6.51
N ASP A 21 -0.42 6.73 -7.27
CA ASP A 21 -1.57 7.47 -6.79
C ASP A 21 -2.24 6.73 -5.60
N ASP A 22 -2.29 5.40 -5.64
CA ASP A 22 -2.77 4.54 -4.54
C ASP A 22 -1.87 4.67 -3.30
N MET A 23 -0.54 4.61 -3.45
CA MET A 23 0.38 4.76 -2.32
C MET A 23 0.35 6.17 -1.70
N VAL A 24 0.18 7.21 -2.52
CA VAL A 24 0.01 8.59 -2.03
C VAL A 24 -1.21 8.69 -1.11
N SER A 25 -2.32 8.04 -1.46
CA SER A 25 -3.53 8.02 -0.63
C SER A 25 -3.30 7.39 0.76
N LEU A 26 -2.38 6.42 0.86
CA LEU A 26 -2.00 5.82 2.14
C LEU A 26 -1.17 6.75 3.01
N CYS A 27 -0.44 7.68 2.40
CA CYS A 27 0.40 8.65 3.09
C CYS A 27 -0.36 9.89 3.59
N ASP A 28 -1.61 10.11 3.15
CA ASP A 28 -2.42 11.28 3.54
C ASP A 28 -3.05 11.16 4.95
N HIS A 29 -2.28 10.63 5.91
CA HIS A 29 -2.69 10.38 7.28
C HIS A 29 -1.69 11.01 8.26
N PRO A 30 -2.15 11.58 9.39
CA PRO A 30 -1.23 12.09 10.42
C PRO A 30 -0.31 10.99 10.98
N ASP A 31 0.89 11.39 11.39
CA ASP A 31 1.85 10.52 12.08
C ASP A 31 1.20 9.78 13.26
N GLY A 32 1.52 8.49 13.39
CA GLY A 32 0.95 7.62 14.42
C GLY A 32 -0.45 7.09 14.09
N THR A 33 -0.99 7.35 12.89
CA THR A 33 -2.22 6.71 12.42
C THR A 33 -1.99 5.20 12.26
N LEU A 34 -2.82 4.40 12.94
CA LEU A 34 -2.83 2.96 12.76
C LEU A 34 -3.70 2.58 11.56
N LEU A 35 -3.12 1.88 10.60
CA LEU A 35 -3.81 1.34 9.43
C LEU A 35 -3.90 -0.18 9.54
N ALA A 36 -5.06 -0.73 9.20
CA ALA A 36 -5.22 -2.15 8.91
C ALA A 36 -5.13 -2.35 7.40
N MET A 37 -4.34 -3.34 6.98
CA MET A 37 -4.23 -3.78 5.59
C MET A 37 -4.64 -5.24 5.49
N GLU A 38 -5.51 -5.55 4.54
CA GLU A 38 -5.85 -6.91 4.14
C GLU A 38 -5.39 -7.13 2.70
N ARG A 39 -4.72 -8.25 2.44
CA ARG A 39 -4.30 -8.68 1.11
C ARG A 39 -4.84 -10.07 0.84
N GLN A 40 -5.54 -10.22 -0.28
CA GLN A 40 -6.00 -11.51 -0.79
C GLN A 40 -5.38 -11.78 -2.15
N ILE A 41 -4.91 -13.02 -2.36
CA ILE A 41 -4.34 -13.46 -3.64
C ILE A 41 -5.25 -14.55 -4.19
N VAL A 42 -5.88 -14.29 -5.33
CA VAL A 42 -6.80 -15.21 -6.00
C VAL A 42 -6.50 -15.21 -7.49
N ASN A 43 -6.18 -16.38 -8.06
CA ASN A 43 -5.95 -16.58 -9.50
C ASN A 43 -5.04 -15.50 -10.13
N ASP A 44 -3.83 -15.35 -9.58
CA ASP A 44 -2.83 -14.36 -9.98
C ASP A 44 -3.25 -12.88 -9.84
N THR A 45 -4.39 -12.62 -9.21
CA THR A 45 -4.85 -11.27 -8.87
C THR A 45 -4.59 -11.00 -7.40
N ILE A 46 -3.96 -9.86 -7.11
CA ILE A 46 -3.81 -9.34 -5.74
C ILE A 46 -4.91 -8.30 -5.53
N THR A 47 -5.73 -8.48 -4.49
CA THR A 47 -6.67 -7.46 -4.01
C THR A 47 -6.20 -6.98 -2.65
N GLU A 48 -6.08 -5.66 -2.49
CA GLU A 48 -5.67 -5.02 -1.25
C GLU A 48 -6.76 -4.07 -0.75
N SER A 49 -6.97 -4.05 0.56
CA SER A 49 -7.84 -3.08 1.21
C SER A 49 -7.13 -2.48 2.41
N VAL A 50 -7.18 -1.15 2.52
CA VAL A 50 -6.63 -0.42 3.65
C VAL A 50 -7.73 0.37 4.34
N ARG A 51 -7.77 0.31 5.68
CA ARG A 51 -8.66 1.13 6.48
C ARG A 51 -7.96 1.70 7.71
N LYS A 52 -8.38 2.89 8.12
CA LYS A 52 -7.95 3.49 9.39
C LYS A 52 -8.55 2.71 10.57
N ILE A 53 -7.73 2.41 11.57
CA ILE A 53 -8.20 1.95 12.87
C ILE A 53 -8.36 3.19 13.74
N ASN A 54 -9.59 3.49 14.15
CA ASN A 54 -9.84 4.49 15.17
C ASN A 54 -9.42 3.91 16.52
N THR A 55 -8.28 4.39 17.01
CA THR A 55 -7.79 4.07 18.34
C THR A 55 -8.25 5.17 19.29
N ASP A 56 -8.71 4.80 20.49
CA ASP A 56 -8.81 5.79 21.56
C ASP A 56 -7.41 6.38 21.77
N LYS A 57 -7.30 7.71 21.95
CA LYS A 57 -6.10 8.57 21.85
C LYS A 57 -4.86 8.14 22.68
N ASN A 58 -4.87 7.00 23.35
CA ASN A 58 -3.84 6.48 24.24
C ASN A 58 -3.13 5.20 23.75
N ILE A 59 -3.30 4.77 22.50
CA ILE A 59 -2.49 3.66 21.98
C ILE A 59 -1.08 4.18 21.66
N LYS A 60 -0.15 3.98 22.60
CA LYS A 60 1.28 4.03 22.29
C LYS A 60 1.56 2.96 21.24
N THR A 61 1.85 3.37 20.01
CA THR A 61 2.36 2.45 19.00
C THR A 61 3.70 1.94 19.51
N SER A 62 3.71 0.73 20.07
CA SER A 62 4.94 0.02 20.37
C SER A 62 5.76 -0.05 19.08
N ASN A 63 7.01 0.45 19.13
CA ASN A 63 7.96 0.54 18.03
C ASN A 63 7.87 -0.68 17.09
N ALA A 64 7.03 -0.60 16.05
CA ALA A 64 6.74 -1.77 15.22
C ALA A 64 7.78 -1.95 14.11
N TRP A 65 8.56 -0.91 13.81
CA TRP A 65 9.56 -0.92 12.75
C TRP A 65 10.73 -0.03 13.10
N SER A 66 11.85 -0.63 13.54
CA SER A 66 13.17 -0.01 13.48
C SER A 66 13.89 -0.56 12.27
N ILE A 67 14.09 0.28 11.25
CA ILE A 67 15.03 -0.03 10.17
C ILE A 67 16.41 0.33 10.71
N GLU A 68 17.21 -0.67 11.07
CA GLU A 68 18.62 -0.47 11.40
C GLU A 68 19.36 0.00 10.13
N LYS A 69 20.17 1.06 10.27
CA LYS A 69 21.00 1.62 9.20
C LYS A 69 22.30 0.85 9.05
#